data_AF-A0A292SGT8-F1
#
_entry.id   AF-A0A292SGT8-F1
#
_cell.length_a   1.000
_cell.length_b   1.000
_cell.length_c   1.000
_cell.angle_alpha   90.00
_cell.angle_beta   90.00
_cell.angle_gamma   90.00
#
_symmetry.space_group_name_H-M   'P 1'
#
loop_
_entity.id
_entity.type
_entity.pdbx_description
1 polymer ?
#
loop_
_entity_poly.entity_id
_entity_poly.type
_entity_poly.pdbx_seq_one_letter_code
_entity_poly.pdbx_strand_id
1 'polypeptide(L)'
;MKVTLQTNQLSCKASARDLKFLDSIRDKNVAVFDSLQKQKIETLLKYREVQKVIENYHDLLNNYSNSGVAAEIIMKAKSDLEDMKVFKDTLWNKLREINFAILAEEEKNY
;
A
#
# COMPACT_ATOMS: atom_id res chain seq x y z
N MET A 1 39.66 -28.42 -45.27
CA MET A 1 39.85 -27.05 -44.74
C MET A 1 39.18 -26.99 -43.37
N LYS A 2 39.96 -26.96 -42.29
CA LYS A 2 39.47 -27.05 -40.90
C LYS A 2 39.27 -25.64 -40.35
N VAL A 3 38.02 -25.17 -40.34
CA VAL A 3 37.68 -23.85 -39.75
C VAL A 3 37.62 -24.03 -38.24
N THR A 4 38.57 -23.41 -37.55
CA THR A 4 38.61 -23.40 -36.08
C THR A 4 37.94 -22.11 -35.62
N LEU A 5 36.72 -22.22 -35.08
CA LEU A 5 36.03 -21.10 -34.46
C LEU A 5 36.73 -20.77 -33.15
N GLN A 6 37.54 -19.71 -33.14
CA GLN A 6 38.03 -19.10 -31.91
C GLN A 6 36.84 -18.45 -31.20
N THR A 7 36.37 -19.08 -30.13
CA THR A 7 35.44 -18.47 -29.20
C THR A 7 36.19 -17.40 -28.42
N ASN A 8 36.05 -16.14 -28.85
CA ASN A 8 36.40 -14.99 -28.03
C ASN A 8 35.51 -15.02 -26.79
N GLN A 9 36.02 -15.59 -25.70
CA GLN A 9 35.43 -15.44 -24.37
C GLN A 9 35.51 -13.96 -24.00
N LEU A 10 34.43 -13.21 -24.25
CA LEU A 10 34.19 -11.90 -23.68
C LEU A 10 34.07 -12.06 -22.16
N SER A 11 35.21 -12.01 -21.45
CA SER A 11 35.18 -11.92 -20.00
C SER A 11 34.82 -10.48 -19.63
N CYS A 12 33.55 -10.22 -19.35
CA CYS A 12 33.13 -8.96 -18.75
C CYS A 12 33.66 -8.88 -17.31
N LYS A 13 34.87 -8.34 -17.12
CA LYS A 13 35.36 -7.94 -15.80
C LYS A 13 34.68 -6.63 -15.43
N ALA A 14 33.53 -6.69 -14.77
CA ALA A 14 32.90 -5.52 -14.16
C ALA A 14 33.91 -4.86 -13.20
N SER A 15 34.11 -3.54 -13.32
CA SER A 15 35.04 -2.86 -12.43
C SER A 15 34.47 -2.78 -11.01
N ALA A 16 35.33 -2.60 -10.01
CA ALA A 16 34.88 -2.37 -8.63
C ALA A 16 33.96 -1.13 -8.51
N ARG A 17 34.05 -0.17 -9.44
CA ARG A 17 33.16 0.98 -9.52
C ARG A 17 31.77 0.59 -10.04
N ASP A 18 31.71 -0.27 -11.04
CA ASP A 18 30.45 -0.77 -11.61
C ASP A 18 29.68 -1.61 -10.59
N LEU A 19 30.40 -2.44 -9.82
CA LEU A 19 29.82 -3.22 -8.72
C LEU A 19 29.22 -2.31 -7.62
N LYS A 20 29.96 -1.29 -7.16
CA LYS A 20 29.45 -0.31 -6.18
C LYS A 20 28.25 0.48 -6.70
N PHE A 21 28.22 0.78 -8.00
CA PHE A 21 27.09 1.46 -8.62
C PHE A 21 25.84 0.57 -8.63
N LEU A 22 25.98 -0.70 -9.00
CA LEU A 22 24.88 -1.67 -8.96
C LEU A 22 24.38 -1.94 -7.53
N ASP A 23 25.29 -2.03 -6.55
CA ASP A 23 24.92 -2.14 -5.14
C ASP A 23 24.14 -0.90 -4.67
N SER A 24 24.57 0.31 -5.05
CA SER A 24 23.82 1.53 -4.73
C SER A 24 22.43 1.59 -5.36
N ILE A 25 22.23 1.03 -6.56
CA ILE A 25 20.89 0.93 -7.17
C ILE A 25 20.04 -0.06 -6.37
N ARG A 26 20.59 -1.22 -6.03
CA ARG A 26 19.90 -2.24 -5.23
C ARG A 26 19.44 -1.70 -3.89
N ASP A 27 20.32 -1.04 -3.15
CA ASP A 27 20.01 -0.50 -1.82
C ASP A 27 18.89 0.54 -1.87
N LYS A 28 18.86 1.37 -2.93
CA LYS A 28 17.78 2.34 -3.15
C LYS A 28 16.45 1.64 -3.44
N ASN A 29 16.45 0.60 -4.27
CA ASN A 29 15.23 -0.15 -4.59
C ASN A 29 14.66 -0.85 -3.33
N VAL A 30 15.52 -1.43 -2.50
CA VAL A 30 15.12 -2.03 -1.21
C VAL A 30 14.49 -0.98 -0.30
N ALA A 31 15.10 0.19 -0.16
CA ALA A 31 14.57 1.26 0.69
C ALA A 31 13.19 1.77 0.21
N VAL A 32 12.99 1.88 -1.10
CA VAL A 32 11.69 2.27 -1.68
C VAL A 32 10.63 1.19 -1.39
N PHE A 33 10.98 -0.08 -1.61
CA PHE A 33 10.06 -1.19 -1.35
C PHE A 33 9.65 -1.28 0.12
N ASP A 34 10.62 -1.19 1.04
CA ASP A 34 10.34 -1.20 2.49
C ASP A 34 9.44 -0.04 2.92
N SER A 35 9.64 1.14 2.33
CA SER A 35 8.79 2.31 2.57
C SER A 35 7.35 2.06 2.12
N LEU A 36 7.15 1.51 0.92
CA LEU A 36 5.82 1.17 0.41
C LEU A 36 5.12 0.11 1.25
N GLN A 37 5.85 -0.91 1.71
CA GLN A 37 5.31 -1.94 2.62
C GLN A 37 4.88 -1.35 3.96
N LYS A 38 5.69 -0.43 4.55
CA LYS A 38 5.29 0.29 5.77
C LYS A 38 4.02 1.11 5.57
N GLN A 39 3.94 1.89 4.49
CA GLN A 39 2.75 2.69 4.18
C GLN A 39 1.51 1.80 4.00
N LYS A 40 1.65 0.64 3.35
CA LYS A 40 0.57 -0.34 3.19
C LYS A 40 0.06 -0.85 4.53
N ILE A 41 0.96 -1.25 5.43
CA ILE A 41 0.61 -1.75 6.77
C ILE A 41 -0.10 -0.67 7.58
N GLU A 42 0.44 0.54 7.64
CA GLU A 42 -0.17 1.66 8.37
C GLU A 42 -1.57 2.00 7.84
N THR A 43 -1.74 1.99 6.52
CA THR A 43 -3.04 2.28 5.90
C THR A 43 -4.04 1.15 6.17
N LEU A 44 -3.61 -0.11 6.16
CA LEU A 44 -4.45 -1.26 6.52
C LEU A 44 -4.91 -1.22 7.98
N LEU A 45 -4.02 -0.82 8.90
CA LEU A 45 -4.37 -0.68 10.32
C LEU A 45 -5.46 0.39 10.50
N LYS A 46 -5.26 1.58 9.91
CA LYS A 46 -6.27 2.65 9.94
C LYS A 46 -7.59 2.23 9.31
N TYR A 47 -7.55 1.51 8.18
CA TYR A 47 -8.75 1.00 7.52
C TYR A 47 -9.56 0.07 8.45
N ARG A 48 -8.89 -0.81 9.18
CA ARG A 48 -9.53 -1.71 10.16
C ARG A 48 -10.11 -0.96 11.35
N GLU A 49 -9.44 0.09 11.84
CA GLU A 49 -9.96 0.94 12.92
C GLU A 49 -11.25 1.64 12.48
N VAL A 50 -11.25 2.27 11.30
CA VAL A 50 -12.44 2.94 10.75
C VAL A 50 -13.58 1.95 10.52
N GLN A 51 -13.29 0.73 10.06
CA GLN A 51 -14.29 -0.33 9.92
C GLN A 51 -15.00 -0.63 11.25
N LYS A 52 -14.26 -0.74 12.36
CA LYS A 52 -14.84 -0.96 13.69
C LYS A 52 -15.68 0.23 14.16
N VAL A 53 -15.24 1.45 13.88
CA VAL A 53 -16.01 2.67 14.20
C VAL A 53 -17.35 2.67 13.46
N ILE A 54 -17.36 2.30 12.18
CA ILE A 54 -18.59 2.18 11.38
C ILE A 54 -19.54 1.14 11.97
N GLU A 55 -19.03 -0.02 12.37
CA GLU A 55 -19.81 -1.07 13.04
C GLU A 55 -20.45 -0.54 14.34
N ASN A 56 -19.67 0.14 15.18
CA ASN A 56 -20.17 0.76 16.41
C ASN A 56 -21.29 1.80 16.15
N TYR A 57 -21.17 2.58 15.08
CA TYR A 57 -22.22 3.54 14.70
C TYR A 57 -23.50 2.84 14.25
N HIS A 58 -23.41 1.72 13.52
CA HIS A 58 -24.60 0.93 13.17
C HIS A 58 -25.29 0.38 14.43
N ASP A 59 -24.53 -0.15 15.39
CA ASP A 59 -25.08 -0.64 16.66
C ASP A 59 -25.74 0.49 17.46
N LEU A 60 -25.09 1.66 17.54
CA LEU A 60 -25.64 2.84 18.20
C LEU A 60 -26.96 3.28 17.58
N LEU A 61 -27.02 3.39 16.25
CA LEU A 61 -28.22 3.82 15.53
C LEU A 61 -29.37 2.80 15.65
N ASN A 62 -29.05 1.50 15.71
CA ASN A 62 -30.03 0.46 16.00
C ASN A 62 -30.65 0.64 17.39
N ASN A 63 -29.85 0.95 18.40
CA ASN A 63 -30.33 1.23 19.76
C ASN A 63 -31.17 2.52 19.85
N TYR A 64 -30.82 3.54 19.05
CA TYR A 64 -31.57 4.81 19.02
C TYR A 64 -32.98 4.67 18.43
N SER A 65 -33.17 3.73 17.51
CA SER A 65 -34.46 3.52 16.84
C SER A 65 -35.62 3.16 17.80
N ASN A 66 -35.31 2.71 19.02
CA ASN A 66 -36.30 2.28 20.02
C ASN A 66 -36.26 3.05 21.36
N SER A 67 -35.45 4.11 21.50
CA SER A 67 -35.12 4.69 22.83
C SER A 67 -35.53 6.15 23.05
N GLY A 68 -36.36 6.74 22.18
CA GLY A 68 -36.86 8.11 22.36
C GLY A 68 -35.78 9.19 22.26
N VAL A 69 -34.63 8.87 21.67
CA VAL A 69 -33.52 9.80 21.44
C VAL A 69 -33.94 10.91 20.47
N ALA A 70 -33.53 12.13 20.76
CA ALA A 70 -33.86 13.30 19.94
C ALA A 70 -33.41 13.10 18.48
N ALA A 71 -34.26 13.47 17.53
CA ALA A 71 -34.01 13.27 16.10
C ALA A 71 -32.71 13.93 15.63
N GLU A 72 -32.33 15.08 16.21
CA GLU A 72 -31.08 15.78 15.90
C GLU A 72 -29.83 14.95 16.21
N ILE A 73 -29.84 14.21 17.33
CA ILE A 73 -28.74 13.31 17.72
C ILE A 73 -28.64 12.15 16.73
N ILE A 74 -29.77 11.59 16.31
CA ILE A 74 -29.82 10.51 15.32
C ILE A 74 -29.30 11.02 13.97
N MET A 75 -29.71 12.22 13.54
CA MET A 75 -29.24 12.84 12.30
C MET A 75 -27.74 13.10 12.33
N LYS A 76 -27.21 13.61 13.44
CA LYS A 76 -25.76 13.83 13.60
C LYS A 76 -24.98 12.52 13.53
N ALA A 77 -25.42 11.48 14.24
CA ALA A 77 -24.78 10.16 14.19
C ALA A 77 -24.83 9.53 12.78
N LYS A 78 -25.91 9.73 12.03
CA LYS A 78 -25.99 9.31 10.62
C LYS A 78 -25.02 10.07 9.72
N SER A 79 -24.88 11.38 9.92
CA SER A 79 -23.91 12.21 9.19
C SER A 79 -22.48 11.75 9.47
N ASP A 80 -22.12 11.57 10.74
CA ASP A 80 -20.77 11.14 11.13
C ASP A 80 -20.46 9.74 10.60
N LEU A 81 -21.45 8.83 10.59
CA LEU A 81 -21.32 7.51 9.96
C LEU A 81 -21.01 7.62 8.46
N GLU A 82 -21.66 8.54 7.74
CA GLU A 82 -21.41 8.75 6.32
C GLU A 82 -19.99 9.29 6.08
N ASP A 83 -19.54 10.24 6.90
CA ASP A 83 -18.17 10.76 6.85
C ASP A 83 -17.14 9.63 7.06
N MET A 84 -17.41 8.71 8.00
CA MET A 84 -16.54 7.55 8.24
C MET A 84 -16.52 6.57 7.06
N LYS A 85 -17.65 6.35 6.37
CA LYS A 85 -17.71 5.52 5.16
C LYS A 85 -16.88 6.13 4.02
N VAL A 86 -17.04 7.43 3.78
CA VAL A 86 -16.25 8.16 2.78
C VAL A 86 -14.75 8.10 3.11
N PHE A 87 -14.41 8.24 4.40
CA PHE A 87 -13.02 8.13 4.83
C PHE A 87 -12.46 6.71 4.63
N LYS A 88 -13.25 5.68 4.93
CA LYS A 88 -12.90 4.28 4.66
C LYS A 88 -12.64 4.03 3.17
N ASP A 89 -13.49 4.54 2.29
CA ASP A 89 -13.31 4.40 0.83
C ASP A 89 -12.05 5.13 0.34
N THR A 90 -11.73 6.27 0.94
CA THR A 90 -10.48 6.99 0.69
C THR A 90 -9.25 6.14 1.07
N LEU A 91 -9.29 5.45 2.22
CA LEU A 91 -8.23 4.54 2.64
C LEU A 91 -8.12 3.33 1.70
N TRP A 92 -9.24 2.78 1.23
CA TRP A 92 -9.25 1.71 0.24
C TRP A 92 -8.56 2.12 -1.07
N ASN A 93 -8.85 3.32 -1.56
CA ASN A 93 -8.22 3.86 -2.76
C ASN A 93 -6.70 4.02 -2.59
N LYS A 94 -6.26 4.56 -1.44
CA LYS A 94 -4.82 4.66 -1.11
C LYS A 94 -4.14 3.29 -1.06
N LEU A 95 -4.80 2.27 -0.49
CA LEU A 95 -4.25 0.90 -0.48
C LEU A 95 -4.06 0.34 -1.89
N ARG A 96 -5.01 0.61 -2.78
CA ARG A 96 -4.92 0.22 -4.19
C ARG A 96 -3.77 0.92 -4.90
N GLU A 97 -3.57 2.22 -4.67
CA GLU A 97 -2.43 2.97 -5.20
C GLU A 97 -1.09 2.42 -4.71
N ILE A 98 -0.97 2.13 -3.41
CA ILE A 98 0.25 1.55 -2.83
C ILE A 98 0.51 0.16 -3.42
N ASN A 99 -0.52 -0.67 -3.60
CA ASN A 99 -0.36 -1.99 -4.23
C ASN A 99 0.15 -1.88 -5.67
N PHE A 100 -0.35 -0.92 -6.46
CA PHE A 100 0.17 -0.70 -7.81
C PHE A 100 1.62 -0.21 -7.80
N ALA A 101 1.99 0.66 -6.86
CA ALA A 101 3.37 1.10 -6.71
C ALA A 101 4.30 -0.07 -6.34
N ILE A 102 3.87 -0.97 -5.45
CA ILE A 102 4.63 -2.17 -5.09
C ILE A 102 4.83 -3.07 -6.31
N LEU A 103 3.78 -3.35 -7.07
CA LEU A 103 3.87 -4.17 -8.29
C LEU A 103 4.83 -3.56 -9.32
N ALA A 104 4.77 -2.24 -9.52
CA ALA A 104 5.68 -1.54 -10.42
C ALA A 104 7.14 -1.60 -9.96
N GLU A 105 7.41 -1.61 -8.65
CA GLU A 105 8.76 -1.83 -8.12
C GLU A 105 9.20 -3.30 -8.22
N GLU A 106 8.28 -4.26 -8.09
CA GLU A 106 8.58 -5.68 -8.32
C GLU A 106 8.98 -5.92 -9.78
N GLU A 107 8.24 -5.38 -10.75
CA GLU A 107 8.54 -5.51 -12.19
C GLU A 107 9.90 -4.92 -12.59
N LYS A 108 10.37 -3.86 -11.92
CA LYS A 108 11.70 -3.26 -12.18
C LYS A 108 12.88 -4.12 -11.69
N ASN A 109 12.62 -5.05 -10.77
CA ASN A 109 13.65 -5.89 -10.16
C ASN A 109 13.77 -7.27 -10.85
N TYR A 110 12.95 -7.55 -11.87
CA TYR A 110 13.06 -8.72 -12.77
C TYR A 110 13.61 -8.32 -14.14
#